data_AF-A0A0N0PC73-F1
#
_entry.id   AF-A0A0N0PC73-F1
#
_cell.length_a   1.000
_cell.length_b   1.000
_cell.length_c   1.000
_cell.angle_alpha   90.00
_cell.angle_beta   90.00
_cell.angle_gamma   90.00
#
_symmetry.space_group_name_H-M   'P 1'
#
loop_
_entity.id
_entity.type
_entity.pdbx_description
1 polymer ?
#
loop_
_entity_poly.entity_id
_entity_poly.type
_entity_poly.pdbx_seq_one_letter_code
_entity_poly.pdbx_strand_id
1 'polypeptide(L)'
;MNLDKLSRKLCPRLKDFVIFSSVSCGRGNAGQTNYGLSNSVMERICEWRKKLGLPALAVQWGAVGDVGLVADMQDEDVQLEIGGTLQQRISSCLLSLDKFLKQDAPIVSSIVVAEKKAGGSGCGNIVDTVAQIMGIKDLKTVSQQVSLAELGMDSMMAVEIKQTLEREFEIFLTAQDIRTLTFARYIRLT
;
A
#
# COMPACT_ATOMS: atom_id res chain seq x y z
N MET A 1 -26.05 3.67 -5.18
CA MET A 1 -27.29 4.46 -4.94
C MET A 1 -28.58 3.69 -5.28
N ASN A 2 -28.67 2.98 -6.42
CA ASN A 2 -29.90 2.27 -6.81
C ASN A 2 -30.31 1.15 -5.84
N LEU A 3 -29.36 0.31 -5.41
CA LEU A 3 -29.64 -0.76 -4.44
C LEU A 3 -30.21 -0.23 -3.12
N ASP A 4 -29.73 0.91 -2.64
CA ASP A 4 -30.29 1.56 -1.44
C ASP A 4 -31.76 1.95 -1.65
N LYS A 5 -32.07 2.65 -2.75
CA LYS A 5 -33.43 3.07 -3.07
C LYS A 5 -34.39 1.89 -3.24
N LEU A 6 -33.97 0.85 -3.96
CA LEU A 6 -34.81 -0.31 -4.28
C LEU A 6 -35.00 -1.22 -3.07
N SER A 7 -33.94 -1.49 -2.30
CA SER A 7 -34.03 -2.35 -1.10
C SER A 7 -35.01 -1.81 -0.06
N ARG A 8 -35.06 -0.48 0.12
CA ARG A 8 -36.03 0.16 1.02
C ARG A 8 -37.48 -0.09 0.64
N LYS A 9 -37.77 -0.25 -0.66
CA LYS A 9 -39.13 -0.44 -1.17
C LYS A 9 -39.51 -1.91 -1.31
N LEU A 10 -38.57 -2.72 -1.81
CA LEU A 10 -38.84 -4.08 -2.27
C LEU A 10 -38.37 -5.16 -1.28
N CYS A 11 -37.52 -4.81 -0.30
CA CYS A 11 -36.89 -5.77 0.60
C CYS A 11 -37.09 -5.38 2.09
N PRO A 12 -38.33 -5.40 2.61
CA PRO A 12 -38.63 -4.97 3.98
C PRO A 12 -37.98 -5.85 5.07
N ARG A 13 -37.54 -7.07 4.71
CA ARG A 13 -36.85 -8.02 5.60
C ARG A 13 -35.37 -8.19 5.24
N LEU A 14 -34.76 -7.24 4.53
CA LEU A 14 -33.33 -7.28 4.24
C LEU A 14 -32.55 -7.31 5.57
N LYS A 15 -31.67 -8.28 5.74
CA LYS A 15 -30.83 -8.42 6.94
C LYS A 15 -29.48 -7.74 6.78
N ASP A 16 -28.91 -7.87 5.59
CA ASP A 16 -27.55 -7.41 5.30
C ASP A 16 -27.55 -6.53 4.05
N PHE A 17 -26.85 -5.40 4.14
CA PHE A 17 -26.54 -4.55 2.99
C PHE A 17 -25.05 -4.27 3.04
N VAL A 18 -24.27 -5.05 2.32
CA VAL A 18 -22.81 -5.03 2.40
C VAL A 18 -22.23 -4.45 1.13
N ILE A 19 -21.31 -3.50 1.29
CA ILE A 19 -20.52 -2.93 0.20
C ILE A 19 -19.05 -3.22 0.47
N PHE A 20 -18.34 -3.67 -0.56
CA PHE A 20 -16.88 -3.75 -0.53
C PHE A 20 -16.31 -2.43 -1.00
N SER A 21 -15.73 -1.70 -0.05
CA SER A 21 -14.91 -0.52 -0.27
C SER A 21 -13.43 -0.94 -0.36
N SER A 22 -12.54 0.04 -0.48
CA SER A 22 -11.10 -0.17 -0.55
C SER A 22 -10.37 0.78 0.37
N VAL A 23 -9.22 0.35 0.88
CA VAL A 23 -8.28 1.21 1.63
C VAL A 23 -7.79 2.40 0.82
N SER A 24 -7.82 2.33 -0.53
CA SER A 24 -7.56 3.49 -1.40
C SER A 24 -8.52 4.66 -1.11
N CYS A 25 -9.71 4.39 -0.59
CA CYS A 25 -10.65 5.42 -0.09
C CYS A 25 -10.20 5.97 1.27
N GLY A 26 -9.94 5.09 2.23
CA GLY A 26 -9.67 5.48 3.62
C GLY A 26 -8.28 6.07 3.86
N ARG A 27 -7.26 5.66 3.10
CA ARG A 27 -5.86 6.08 3.23
C ARG A 27 -5.29 6.80 2.00
N GLY A 28 -6.01 6.77 0.89
CA GLY A 28 -5.54 7.30 -0.39
C GLY A 28 -4.61 6.32 -1.12
N ASN A 29 -4.65 6.36 -2.44
CA ASN A 29 -3.68 5.71 -3.32
C ASN A 29 -3.43 6.59 -4.54
N ALA A 30 -2.16 6.84 -4.87
CA ALA A 30 -1.79 7.72 -5.97
C ALA A 30 -2.35 7.19 -7.30
N GLY A 31 -2.91 8.09 -8.12
CA GLY A 31 -3.54 7.71 -9.40
C GLY A 31 -4.94 7.09 -9.29
N GLN A 32 -5.50 6.93 -8.08
CA GLN A 32 -6.80 6.28 -7.87
C GLN A 32 -7.88 7.22 -7.28
N THR A 33 -7.81 8.53 -7.51
CA THR A 33 -8.77 9.51 -6.94
C THR A 33 -10.22 9.23 -7.32
N ASN A 34 -10.47 8.81 -8.57
CA ASN A 34 -11.82 8.44 -9.05
C ASN A 34 -12.37 7.19 -8.32
N TYR A 35 -11.51 6.21 -8.09
CA TYR A 35 -11.82 4.98 -7.37
C TYR A 35 -12.06 5.26 -5.88
N GLY A 36 -11.20 6.08 -5.26
CA GLY A 36 -11.38 6.56 -3.89
C GLY A 36 -12.69 7.32 -3.70
N LEU A 37 -13.02 8.26 -4.59
CA LEU A 37 -14.28 9.00 -4.57
C LEU A 37 -15.50 8.07 -4.64
N SER A 38 -15.49 7.12 -5.57
CA SER A 38 -16.60 6.18 -5.78
C SER A 38 -16.88 5.34 -4.52
N ASN A 39 -15.80 4.82 -3.91
CA ASN A 39 -15.87 4.08 -2.65
C ASN A 39 -16.36 4.96 -1.49
N SER A 40 -15.88 6.20 -1.38
CA SER A 40 -16.30 7.15 -0.35
C SER A 40 -17.79 7.45 -0.42
N VAL A 41 -18.34 7.63 -1.63
CA VAL A 41 -19.79 7.82 -1.83
C VAL A 41 -20.58 6.62 -1.30
N MET A 42 -20.11 5.39 -1.52
CA MET A 42 -20.80 4.20 -1.01
C MET A 42 -20.72 4.06 0.51
N GLU A 43 -19.59 4.45 1.12
CA GLU A 43 -19.44 4.53 2.58
C GLU A 43 -20.44 5.50 3.20
N ARG A 44 -20.61 6.70 2.61
CA ARG A 44 -21.60 7.68 3.07
C ARG A 44 -23.03 7.16 2.96
N ILE A 45 -23.35 6.36 1.95
CA ILE A 45 -24.65 5.68 1.85
C ILE A 45 -24.84 4.70 3.02
N CYS A 46 -23.81 3.95 3.40
CA CYS A 46 -23.89 3.00 4.50
C CYS A 46 -24.11 3.70 5.85
N GLU A 47 -23.40 4.79 6.11
CA GLU A 47 -23.64 5.61 7.30
C GLU A 47 -25.05 6.19 7.34
N TRP A 48 -25.54 6.71 6.21
CA TRP A 48 -26.89 7.26 6.13
C TRP A 48 -27.96 6.18 6.37
N ARG A 49 -27.75 4.96 5.84
CA ARG A 49 -28.63 3.82 6.12
C ARG A 49 -28.64 3.46 7.61
N LYS A 50 -27.46 3.34 8.23
CA LYS A 50 -27.34 3.05 9.67
C LYS A 50 -28.01 4.13 10.54
N LYS A 51 -27.87 5.42 10.19
CA LYS A 51 -28.60 6.52 10.86
C LYS A 51 -30.13 6.38 10.81
N LEU A 52 -30.66 5.70 9.80
CA LEU A 52 -32.09 5.42 9.63
C LEU A 52 -32.51 4.05 10.18
N GLY A 53 -31.63 3.37 10.94
CA GLY A 53 -31.90 2.03 11.49
C GLY A 53 -31.94 0.92 10.43
N LEU A 54 -31.46 1.18 9.21
CA LEU A 54 -31.39 0.20 8.14
C LEU A 54 -30.05 -0.55 8.18
N PRO A 55 -30.01 -1.84 7.82
CA PRO A 55 -28.76 -2.58 7.75
C PRO A 55 -27.86 -1.94 6.70
N ALA A 56 -26.58 -1.78 7.05
CA ALA A 56 -25.51 -1.39 6.15
C ALA A 56 -24.14 -1.66 6.75
N LEU A 57 -23.20 -2.08 5.92
CA LEU A 57 -21.79 -2.29 6.24
C LEU A 57 -20.95 -1.97 5.00
N ALA A 58 -19.97 -1.09 5.14
CA ALA A 58 -18.91 -0.90 4.16
C ALA A 58 -17.60 -1.46 4.71
N VAL A 59 -16.93 -2.33 3.95
CA VAL A 59 -15.64 -2.90 4.35
C VAL A 59 -14.55 -2.36 3.45
N GLN A 60 -13.63 -1.57 4.01
CA GLN A 60 -12.43 -1.08 3.33
C GLN A 60 -11.36 -2.19 3.31
N TRP A 61 -11.34 -2.96 2.23
CA TRP A 61 -10.36 -4.03 2.04
C TRP A 61 -9.01 -3.47 1.58
N GLY A 62 -7.94 -4.07 2.11
CA GLY A 62 -6.59 -3.99 1.54
C GLY A 62 -6.45 -4.79 0.25
N ALA A 63 -5.22 -5.05 -0.17
CA ALA A 63 -4.96 -5.97 -1.26
C ALA A 63 -5.54 -7.36 -0.92
N VAL A 64 -6.36 -7.92 -1.80
CA VAL A 64 -6.95 -9.27 -1.65
C VAL A 64 -6.15 -10.23 -2.52
N GLY A 65 -5.65 -11.31 -1.92
CA GLY A 65 -4.90 -12.35 -2.63
C GLY A 65 -5.78 -13.53 -3.07
N ASP A 66 -5.13 -14.57 -3.59
CA ASP A 66 -5.70 -15.85 -4.08
C ASP A 66 -6.63 -15.74 -5.32
N VAL A 67 -7.44 -14.68 -5.44
CA VAL A 67 -8.35 -14.43 -6.57
C VAL A 67 -8.55 -12.93 -6.81
N GLY A 68 -9.08 -12.61 -8.00
CA GLY A 68 -9.51 -11.26 -8.36
C GLY A 68 -8.37 -10.38 -8.88
N LEU A 69 -8.65 -9.09 -9.04
CA LEU A 69 -7.82 -8.17 -9.82
C LEU A 69 -6.33 -8.18 -9.42
N VAL A 70 -6.02 -8.26 -8.11
CA VAL A 70 -4.63 -8.23 -7.63
C VAL A 70 -3.91 -9.56 -7.89
N ALA A 71 -4.62 -10.70 -7.79
CA ALA A 71 -4.06 -12.00 -8.12
C ALA A 71 -3.84 -12.16 -9.63
N ASP A 72 -4.73 -11.62 -10.46
CA ASP A 72 -4.63 -11.68 -11.93
C ASP A 72 -3.48 -10.81 -12.49
N MET A 73 -2.98 -9.85 -11.71
CA MET A 73 -1.88 -8.95 -12.10
C MET A 73 -0.48 -9.50 -11.72
N GLN A 74 -0.39 -10.72 -11.20
CA GLN A 74 0.87 -11.32 -10.76
C GLN A 74 1.53 -12.20 -11.84
N ASP A 75 2.84 -12.02 -12.02
CA ASP A 75 3.73 -13.12 -12.40
C ASP A 75 3.97 -13.99 -11.15
N GLU A 76 4.00 -15.32 -11.35
CA GLU A 76 4.13 -16.31 -10.28
C GLU A 76 5.36 -15.98 -9.38
N ASP A 77 5.13 -15.89 -8.06
CA ASP A 77 6.12 -15.76 -6.96
C ASP A 77 6.52 -14.39 -6.39
N VAL A 78 5.91 -13.25 -6.76
CA VAL A 78 6.19 -11.97 -6.07
C VAL A 78 5.06 -11.57 -5.12
N GLN A 79 5.33 -11.56 -3.81
CA GLN A 79 4.47 -10.88 -2.83
C GLN A 79 4.46 -9.38 -3.14
N LEU A 80 3.34 -8.91 -3.71
CA LEU A 80 3.17 -7.50 -4.01
C LEU A 80 2.83 -6.72 -2.73
N GLU A 81 3.73 -5.82 -2.35
CA GLU A 81 3.43 -4.79 -1.36
C GLU A 81 2.75 -3.60 -2.07
N ILE A 82 1.52 -3.30 -1.67
CA ILE A 82 0.76 -2.18 -2.25
C ILE A 82 0.52 -1.17 -1.13
N GLY A 83 1.24 -0.06 -1.16
CA GLY A 83 1.09 1.04 -0.20
C GLY A 83 1.30 0.64 1.26
N GLY A 84 2.33 -0.19 1.56
CA GLY A 84 2.62 -0.65 2.92
C GLY A 84 1.75 -1.81 3.41
N THR A 85 0.96 -2.43 2.51
CA THR A 85 0.09 -3.57 2.84
C THR A 85 0.45 -4.79 2.01
N LEU A 86 0.34 -5.97 2.64
CA LEU A 86 0.43 -7.26 1.98
C LEU A 86 -0.95 -7.73 1.54
N GLN A 87 -0.95 -8.68 0.61
CA GLN A 87 -2.16 -9.37 0.19
C GLN A 87 -2.76 -10.18 1.34
N GLN A 88 -4.03 -9.93 1.61
CA GLN A 88 -4.82 -10.72 2.53
C GLN A 88 -5.38 -11.95 1.82
N ARG A 89 -5.06 -13.15 2.31
CA ARG A 89 -5.64 -14.40 1.82
C ARG A 89 -7.16 -14.41 1.96
N ILE A 90 -7.86 -15.07 1.04
CA ILE A 90 -9.33 -15.18 1.04
C ILE A 90 -9.86 -15.82 2.31
N SER A 91 -9.17 -16.84 2.84
CA SER A 91 -9.55 -17.45 4.13
C SER A 91 -9.55 -16.42 5.27
N SER A 92 -8.57 -15.51 5.29
CA SER A 92 -8.49 -14.40 6.25
C SER A 92 -9.58 -13.36 5.99
N CYS A 93 -9.87 -13.02 4.73
CA CYS A 93 -10.98 -12.11 4.38
C CYS A 93 -12.33 -12.65 4.87
N LEU A 94 -12.62 -13.93 4.66
CA LEU A 94 -13.87 -14.55 5.08
C LEU A 94 -14.02 -14.57 6.62
N LEU A 95 -12.94 -14.82 7.34
CA LEU A 95 -12.91 -14.73 8.81
C LEU A 95 -13.15 -13.29 9.31
N SER A 96 -12.55 -12.29 8.64
CA SER A 96 -12.81 -10.88 8.96
C SER A 96 -14.27 -10.50 8.67
N LEU A 97 -14.83 -10.97 7.55
CA LEU A 97 -16.21 -10.68 7.18
C LEU A 97 -17.21 -11.24 8.19
N ASP A 98 -17.02 -12.46 8.69
CA ASP A 98 -17.88 -13.04 9.74
C ASP A 98 -17.88 -12.17 11.02
N LYS A 99 -16.73 -11.60 11.39
CA LYS A 99 -16.63 -10.67 12.52
C LYS A 99 -17.34 -9.35 12.21
N PHE A 100 -17.15 -8.80 11.01
CA PHE A 100 -17.71 -7.51 10.62
C PHE A 100 -19.22 -7.50 10.45
N LEU A 101 -19.82 -8.63 10.06
CA LEU A 101 -21.27 -8.77 9.99
C LEU A 101 -21.95 -8.75 11.37
N LYS A 102 -21.21 -9.03 12.45
CA LYS A 102 -21.74 -9.10 13.82
C LYS A 102 -21.59 -7.81 14.63
N GLN A 103 -20.99 -6.78 14.05
CA GLN A 103 -20.71 -5.51 14.75
C GLN A 103 -21.49 -4.35 14.14
N ASP A 104 -21.60 -3.25 14.90
CA ASP A 104 -22.52 -2.18 14.58
C ASP A 104 -21.94 -1.03 13.75
N ALA A 105 -20.61 -0.92 13.64
CA ALA A 105 -20.00 0.18 12.91
C ALA A 105 -20.36 0.12 11.41
N PRO A 106 -20.78 1.26 10.81
CA PRO A 106 -21.17 1.32 9.40
C PRO A 106 -20.00 1.08 8.44
N ILE A 107 -18.77 1.38 8.89
CA ILE A 107 -17.55 1.29 8.10
C ILE A 107 -16.47 0.62 8.95
N VAL A 108 -15.81 -0.38 8.37
CA VAL A 108 -14.68 -1.10 8.98
C VAL A 108 -13.59 -1.31 7.94
N SER A 109 -12.38 -1.64 8.39
CA SER A 109 -11.25 -1.91 7.49
C SER A 109 -10.56 -3.22 7.88
N SER A 110 -10.10 -3.96 6.88
CA SER A 110 -9.24 -5.13 7.05
C SER A 110 -8.06 -5.02 6.10
N ILE A 111 -6.87 -4.98 6.68
CA ILE A 111 -5.59 -4.93 5.97
C ILE A 111 -4.62 -5.89 6.62
N VAL A 112 -3.70 -6.43 5.82
CA VAL A 112 -2.48 -7.06 6.33
C VAL A 112 -1.38 -6.02 6.21
N VAL A 113 -0.88 -5.54 7.34
CA VAL A 113 0.23 -4.59 7.38
C VAL A 113 1.49 -5.35 7.00
N ALA A 114 2.24 -4.83 6.02
CA ALA A 114 3.58 -5.36 5.77
C ALA A 114 4.41 -5.11 7.03
N GLU A 115 5.09 -6.13 7.54
CA GLU A 115 6.04 -5.89 8.62
C GLU A 115 7.07 -4.89 8.11
N LYS A 116 7.10 -3.71 8.73
CA LYS A 116 8.27 -2.86 8.66
C LYS A 116 9.40 -3.74 9.19
N LYS A 117 10.38 -4.11 8.35
CA LYS A 117 11.56 -4.87 8.80
C LYS A 117 12.12 -4.20 10.06
N ALA A 118 11.78 -4.75 11.22
CA ALA A 118 12.21 -4.26 12.51
C ALA A 118 13.53 -4.98 12.83
N GLY A 119 14.61 -4.41 12.31
CA GLY A 119 15.98 -4.91 12.41
C GLY A 119 16.69 -4.69 11.07
N GLY A 120 17.64 -3.77 10.92
CA GLY A 120 18.56 -3.26 11.94
C GLY A 120 18.10 -2.02 12.70
N SER A 121 17.97 -2.16 14.02
CA SER A 121 18.41 -1.08 14.90
C SER A 121 19.93 -0.96 14.75
N GLY A 122 20.38 0.20 14.27
CA GLY A 122 21.77 0.62 14.28
C GLY A 122 22.46 0.53 12.91
N CYS A 123 22.64 1.69 12.27
CA CYS A 123 23.63 1.90 11.22
C CYS A 123 23.44 1.07 9.93
N GLY A 124 22.29 1.17 9.27
CA GLY A 124 22.32 1.06 7.81
C GLY A 124 23.01 2.33 7.32
N ASN A 125 24.29 2.23 6.94
CA ASN A 125 24.95 3.37 6.33
C ASN A 125 24.17 3.68 5.04
N ILE A 126 24.17 4.94 4.59
CA ILE A 126 23.51 5.35 3.35
C ILE A 126 23.87 4.40 2.18
N VAL A 127 25.10 3.87 2.21
CA VAL A 127 25.64 2.83 1.33
C VAL A 127 24.75 1.59 1.27
N ASP A 128 24.27 1.06 2.40
CA ASP A 128 23.47 -0.16 2.46
C ASP A 128 22.07 0.07 1.89
N THR A 129 21.46 1.21 2.20
CA THR A 129 20.15 1.60 1.65
C THR A 129 20.20 1.72 0.13
N VAL A 130 21.24 2.38 -0.40
CA VAL A 130 21.44 2.53 -1.85
C VAL A 130 21.75 1.18 -2.50
N ALA A 131 22.57 0.34 -1.88
CA ALA A 131 22.86 -1.01 -2.38
C ALA A 131 21.59 -1.87 -2.47
N GLN A 132 20.70 -1.77 -1.48
CA GLN A 132 19.45 -2.50 -1.46
C GLN A 132 18.51 -2.06 -2.60
N ILE A 133 18.40 -0.74 -2.87
CA ILE A 133 17.60 -0.21 -3.98
C ILE A 133 18.18 -0.67 -5.33
N MET A 134 19.50 -0.73 -5.44
CA MET A 134 20.19 -1.23 -6.64
C MET A 134 20.19 -2.76 -6.77
N GLY A 135 19.63 -3.50 -5.79
CA GLY A 135 19.63 -4.97 -5.78
C GLY A 135 21.02 -5.60 -5.58
N ILE A 136 22.00 -4.83 -5.10
CA ILE A 136 23.37 -5.28 -4.86
C ILE A 136 23.42 -6.05 -3.54
N LYS A 137 23.71 -7.36 -3.62
CA LYS A 137 23.75 -8.26 -2.45
C LYS A 137 25.09 -8.29 -1.72
N ASP A 138 26.20 -7.93 -2.39
CA ASP A 138 27.53 -7.90 -1.78
C ASP A 138 28.34 -6.66 -2.19
N LEU A 139 28.35 -5.67 -1.30
CA LEU A 139 29.11 -4.43 -1.43
C LEU A 139 30.63 -4.62 -1.51
N LYS A 140 31.19 -5.76 -1.07
CA LYS A 140 32.64 -6.03 -1.13
C LYS A 140 33.13 -6.26 -2.55
N THR A 141 32.23 -6.65 -3.46
CA THR A 141 32.55 -6.89 -4.87
C THR A 141 32.42 -5.64 -5.75
N VAL A 142 31.89 -4.54 -5.20
CA VAL A 142 31.58 -3.33 -5.97
C VAL A 142 32.63 -2.25 -5.68
N SER A 143 33.19 -1.68 -6.75
CA SER A 143 34.14 -0.58 -6.63
C SER A 143 33.46 0.67 -6.08
N GLN A 144 33.92 1.15 -4.93
CA GLN A 144 33.31 2.30 -4.23
C GLN A 144 33.53 3.66 -4.93
N GLN A 145 34.39 3.69 -5.96
CA GLN A 145 34.73 4.91 -6.70
C GLN A 145 33.96 5.08 -8.01
N VAL A 146 33.24 4.05 -8.45
CA VAL A 146 32.43 4.08 -9.67
C VAL A 146 31.09 4.78 -9.36
N SER A 147 30.57 5.54 -10.32
CA SER A 147 29.29 6.23 -10.15
C SER A 147 28.13 5.23 -10.14
N LEU A 148 27.05 5.55 -9.42
CA LEU A 148 25.86 4.70 -9.41
C LEU A 148 25.28 4.50 -10.82
N ALA A 149 25.39 5.51 -11.70
CA ALA A 149 24.95 5.42 -13.09
C ALA A 149 25.73 4.36 -13.89
N GLU A 150 27.04 4.26 -13.66
CA GLU A 150 27.89 3.23 -14.27
C GLU A 150 27.67 1.84 -13.67
N LEU A 151 27.15 1.77 -12.44
CA LEU A 151 26.75 0.52 -11.78
C LEU A 151 25.35 0.03 -12.17
N GLY A 152 24.72 0.66 -13.16
CA GLY A 152 23.42 0.25 -13.70
C GLY A 152 22.21 0.89 -13.04
N MET A 153 22.38 2.00 -12.31
CA MET A 153 21.26 2.79 -11.80
C MET A 153 20.42 3.35 -12.95
N ASP A 154 19.15 2.98 -13.00
CA ASP A 154 18.18 3.50 -13.96
C ASP A 154 17.44 4.75 -13.46
N SER A 155 16.55 5.30 -14.29
CA SER A 155 15.78 6.50 -13.96
C SER A 155 14.80 6.32 -12.79
N MET A 156 14.29 5.11 -12.54
CA MET A 156 13.37 4.83 -11.44
C MET A 156 14.14 4.64 -10.13
N MET A 157 15.25 3.89 -10.16
CA MET A 157 16.15 3.73 -9.02
C MET A 157 16.68 5.08 -8.53
N ALA A 158 17.01 6.00 -9.45
CA ALA A 158 17.46 7.34 -9.08
C ALA A 158 16.40 8.12 -8.28
N VAL A 159 15.11 7.97 -8.63
CA VAL A 159 13.99 8.61 -7.90
C VAL A 159 13.78 7.96 -6.54
N GLU A 160 13.85 6.63 -6.48
CA GLU A 160 13.70 5.88 -5.23
C GLU A 160 14.84 6.18 -4.24
N ILE A 161 16.09 6.24 -4.72
CA ILE A 161 17.23 6.68 -3.93
C ILE A 161 16.99 8.09 -3.40
N LYS A 162 16.57 9.03 -4.26
CA LYS A 162 16.29 10.41 -3.83
C LYS A 162 15.27 10.46 -2.69
N GLN A 163 14.11 9.84 -2.89
CA GLN A 163 13.01 9.89 -1.94
C GLN A 163 13.37 9.20 -0.63
N THR A 164 14.13 8.11 -0.70
CA THR A 164 14.57 7.37 0.49
C THR A 164 15.59 8.17 1.30
N LEU A 165 16.54 8.85 0.63
CA LEU A 165 17.50 9.74 1.29
C LEU A 165 16.83 10.94 1.97
N GLU A 166 15.86 11.56 1.31
CA GLU A 166 15.08 12.67 1.87
C GLU A 166 14.24 12.21 3.07
N ARG A 167 13.61 11.04 2.99
CA ARG A 167 12.70 10.51 4.02
C ARG A 167 13.42 9.95 5.23
N GLU A 168 14.55 9.28 5.05
CA GLU A 168 15.20 8.49 6.10
C GLU A 168 16.45 9.15 6.67
N PHE A 169 17.11 10.02 5.91
CA PHE A 169 18.39 10.64 6.30
C PHE A 169 18.37 12.17 6.27
N GLU A 170 17.25 12.81 5.89
CA GLU A 170 17.12 14.26 5.71
C GLU A 170 18.15 14.85 4.71
N ILE A 171 18.60 14.04 3.74
CA ILE A 171 19.57 14.45 2.72
C ILE A 171 18.85 14.84 1.44
N PHE A 172 18.98 16.10 1.04
CA PHE A 172 18.38 16.65 -0.17
C PHE A 172 19.43 16.73 -1.29
N LEU A 173 19.20 15.98 -2.39
CA LEU A 173 20.11 15.93 -3.54
C LEU A 173 19.36 16.27 -4.83
N THR A 174 20.05 16.92 -5.76
CA THR A 174 19.51 17.16 -7.10
C THR A 174 19.60 15.89 -7.95
N ALA A 175 18.81 15.82 -9.02
CA ALA A 175 18.90 14.69 -9.97
C ALA A 175 20.30 14.56 -10.61
N GLN A 176 21.02 15.67 -10.75
CA GLN A 176 22.39 15.68 -11.26
C GLN A 176 23.39 15.17 -10.22
N ASP A 177 23.18 15.50 -8.94
CA ASP A 177 23.99 14.93 -7.86
C ASP A 177 23.87 13.41 -7.85
N ILE A 178 22.65 12.87 -7.94
CA ILE A 178 22.38 11.42 -7.93
C ILE A 178 23.14 10.66 -9.01
N ARG A 179 23.22 11.21 -10.23
CA ARG A 179 23.94 10.59 -11.34
C ARG A 179 25.45 10.51 -11.13
N THR A 180 26.02 11.42 -10.34
CA THR A 180 27.46 11.48 -10.07
C THR A 180 27.84 10.96 -8.69
N LEU A 181 26.87 10.42 -7.94
CA LEU A 181 27.11 9.84 -6.62
C LEU A 181 27.92 8.56 -6.73
N THR A 182 28.79 8.37 -5.75
CA THR A 182 29.61 7.17 -5.55
C THR A 182 29.42 6.70 -4.11
N PHE A 183 29.63 5.40 -3.85
CA PHE A 183 29.59 4.87 -2.48
C PHE A 183 30.62 5.55 -1.56
N ALA A 184 31.78 5.94 -2.10
CA ALA A 184 32.78 6.71 -1.35
C ALA A 184 32.29 8.11 -0.91
N ARG A 185 31.40 8.75 -1.68
CA ARG A 185 30.83 10.05 -1.35
C ARG A 185 29.78 9.95 -0.23
N TYR A 186 29.04 8.85 -0.17
CA TYR A 186 28.11 8.57 0.93
C TYR A 186 28.81 8.36 2.27
N ILE A 187 29.95 7.68 2.28
CA ILE A 187 30.77 7.47 3.50
C ILE A 187 31.25 8.80 4.12
N ARG A 188 31.34 9.88 3.32
CA ARG A 188 31.69 11.23 3.82
C ARG A 188 30.48 12.07 4.27
N LEU A 189 29.26 11.63 3.96
CA LEU A 189 28.01 12.34 4.29
C LEU A 189 27.36 11.81 5.59
N THR A 190 27.80 10.65 6.08
CA THR A 190 27.63 10.17 7.46
C THR A 190 28.75 10.65 8.36
#